data_AF-A0A7J6TJQ3-F1
#
_entry.id   AF-A0A7J6TJQ3-F1
#
_cell.length_a   1.000
_cell.length_b   1.000
_cell.length_c   1.000
_cell.angle_alpha   90.00
_cell.angle_beta   90.00
_cell.angle_gamma   90.00
#
_symmetry.space_group_name_H-M   'P 1'
#
loop_
_entity.id
_entity.type
_entity.pdbx_description
1 polymer ?
#
loop_
_entity_poly.entity_id
_entity_poly.type
_entity_poly.pdbx_seq_one_letter_code
_entity_poly.pdbx_strand_id
1 'polypeptide(L)'
;PSGGKTGQLDIVSIANPRVLVHECKVKVDGITKFLENHEFAFDRAYSERSGTGEVYRTCVEGPTREVLREGGRFTVFAYGQTGSGKTYTMVGMEARLITSIFGDGRDRRSVYVSFFEIYGGRAYDLLNRRSRLKVLEDASQEVQIPKLLVRRATTVDELSSIL
;
A
#
# COMPACT_ATOMS: atom_id res chain seq x y z
N PRO A 1 -15.53 15.61 5.87
CA PRO A 1 -16.81 15.50 5.15
C PRO A 1 -16.64 14.55 3.95
N SER A 2 -17.04 13.30 4.10
CA SER A 2 -17.01 12.30 3.04
C SER A 2 -18.02 12.71 1.95
N GLY A 3 -17.53 12.84 0.71
CA GLY A 3 -18.33 13.13 -0.48
C GLY A 3 -19.17 11.94 -0.90
N GLY A 4 -20.09 11.50 -0.04
CA GLY A 4 -21.07 10.48 -0.40
C GLY A 4 -21.98 11.01 -1.50
N LYS A 5 -22.15 10.21 -2.57
CA LYS A 5 -23.23 10.46 -3.53
C LYS A 5 -24.55 10.42 -2.77
N THR A 6 -25.45 11.35 -3.08
CA THR A 6 -26.76 11.47 -2.42
C THR A 6 -27.46 10.10 -2.36
N GLY A 7 -27.78 9.63 -1.15
CA GLY A 7 -28.48 8.37 -0.91
C GLY A 7 -27.61 7.15 -0.56
N GLN A 8 -26.28 7.27 -0.46
CA GLN A 8 -25.44 6.19 0.07
C GLN A 8 -25.39 6.20 1.61
N LEU A 9 -25.51 5.03 2.23
CA LEU A 9 -25.38 4.83 3.67
C LEU A 9 -24.00 4.26 3.99
N ASP A 10 -23.38 4.75 5.06
CA ASP A 10 -22.18 4.14 5.62
C ASP A 10 -22.59 2.91 6.44
N ILE A 11 -22.03 1.75 6.08
CA ILE A 11 -22.33 0.46 6.71
C ILE A 11 -21.11 -0.10 7.46
N VAL A 12 -20.02 0.67 7.58
CA VAL A 12 -18.81 0.22 8.26
C VAL A 12 -18.53 1.12 9.46
N SER A 13 -18.38 0.51 10.62
CA SER A 13 -17.94 1.19 11.84
C SER A 13 -16.58 0.68 12.27
N ILE A 14 -15.70 1.59 12.69
CA ILE A 14 -14.34 1.25 13.11
C ILE A 14 -14.19 1.47 14.61
N ALA A 15 -13.82 0.41 15.33
CA ALA A 15 -13.51 0.42 16.75
C ALA A 15 -12.16 -0.28 16.95
N ASN A 16 -11.07 0.42 16.61
CA ASN A 16 -9.72 -0.14 16.56
C ASN A 16 -9.39 -1.00 17.80
N PRO A 17 -9.00 -2.29 17.62
CA PRO A 17 -8.55 -2.92 16.38
C PRO A 17 -9.63 -3.72 15.61
N ARG A 18 -10.91 -3.45 15.86
CA ARG A 18 -12.06 -4.14 15.26
C ARG A 18 -12.73 -3.31 14.17
N VAL A 19 -13.26 -4.00 13.17
CA VAL A 19 -14.11 -3.46 12.09
C VAL A 19 -15.47 -4.12 12.20
N LEU A 20 -16.53 -3.32 12.25
CA LEU A 20 -17.91 -3.79 12.21
C LEU A 20 -18.52 -3.49 10.84
N VAL A 21 -19.17 -4.50 10.26
CA VAL A 21 -19.93 -4.38 9.02
C VAL A 21 -21.40 -4.60 9.33
N HIS A 22 -22.23 -3.60 9.05
CA HIS A 22 -23.66 -3.60 9.31
C HIS A 22 -24.41 -4.12 8.08
N GLU A 23 -24.64 -5.43 8.01
CA GLU A 23 -25.36 -6.05 6.89
C GLU A 23 -26.88 -5.86 7.06
N CYS A 24 -27.49 -5.08 6.17
CA CYS A 24 -28.93 -4.90 6.13
C CYS A 24 -29.63 -6.13 5.54
N LYS A 25 -30.40 -6.87 6.35
CA LYS A 25 -31.20 -8.03 5.93
C LYS A 25 -32.69 -7.80 6.11
N VAL A 26 -33.47 -8.63 5.42
CA VAL A 26 -34.94 -8.70 5.54
C VAL A 26 -35.30 -10.07 6.09
N LYS A 27 -36.21 -10.11 7.08
CA LYS A 27 -36.72 -11.37 7.63
C LYS A 27 -37.53 -12.13 6.58
N VAL A 28 -37.85 -13.39 6.89
CA VAL A 28 -38.67 -14.28 6.04
C VAL A 28 -40.06 -13.69 5.75
N ASP A 29 -40.57 -12.79 6.62
CA ASP A 29 -41.82 -12.07 6.40
C ASP A 29 -41.79 -11.06 5.22
N GLY A 30 -40.62 -10.82 4.63
CA GLY A 30 -40.42 -9.98 3.45
C GLY A 30 -40.51 -8.47 3.71
N ILE A 31 -40.74 -8.04 4.96
CA ILE A 31 -41.02 -6.63 5.29
C ILE A 31 -40.13 -6.14 6.45
N THR A 32 -39.87 -6.98 7.44
CA THR A 32 -39.10 -6.59 8.62
C THR A 32 -37.61 -6.50 8.29
N LYS A 33 -37.07 -5.29 8.29
CA LYS A 33 -35.63 -5.02 8.15
C LYS A 33 -34.91 -5.24 9.49
N PHE A 34 -33.71 -5.81 9.44
CA PHE A 34 -32.82 -5.92 10.60
C PHE A 34 -31.36 -5.77 10.17
N LEU A 35 -30.49 -5.49 11.13
CA LEU A 35 -29.04 -5.45 10.92
C LEU A 35 -28.42 -6.73 11.48
N GLU A 36 -27.64 -7.40 10.66
CA GLU A 36 -26.70 -8.42 11.10
C GLU A 36 -25.31 -7.79 11.16
N ASN A 37 -24.75 -7.70 12.38
CA ASN A 37 -23.46 -7.08 12.60
C ASN A 37 -22.37 -8.13 12.51
N HIS A 38 -21.51 -8.02 11.51
CA HIS A 38 -20.31 -8.83 11.37
C HIS A 38 -19.14 -8.09 11.95
N GLU A 39 -18.28 -8.80 12.67
CA GLU A 39 -17.15 -8.21 13.34
C GLU A 39 -15.85 -8.92 12.96
N PHE A 40 -14.85 -8.12 12.62
CA PHE A 40 -13.54 -8.57 12.18
C PHE A 40 -12.46 -7.94 13.05
N ALA A 41 -11.57 -8.77 13.60
CA ALA A 41 -10.41 -8.32 14.36
C ALA A 41 -9.16 -8.32 13.49
N PHE A 42 -8.35 -7.28 13.62
CA PHE A 42 -7.07 -7.11 12.95
C PHE A 42 -6.00 -6.71 13.96
N ASP A 43 -4.76 -6.54 13.53
CA ASP A 43 -3.73 -5.90 14.36
C ASP A 43 -4.07 -4.42 14.60
N ARG A 44 -4.60 -3.76 13.56
CA ARG A 44 -5.03 -2.35 13.56
C ARG A 44 -6.18 -2.15 12.58
N ALA A 45 -7.10 -1.24 12.94
CA ALA A 45 -8.16 -0.76 12.07
C ALA A 45 -8.15 0.77 12.03
N TYR A 46 -8.25 1.33 10.82
CA TYR A 46 -8.19 2.77 10.57
C TYR A 46 -9.55 3.28 10.12
N SER A 47 -9.97 4.43 10.65
CA SER A 47 -11.25 5.04 10.28
C SER A 47 -11.10 6.04 9.13
N GLU A 48 -12.21 6.59 8.65
CA GLU A 48 -12.24 7.64 7.64
C GLU A 48 -11.52 8.93 8.07
N ARG A 49 -11.21 9.06 9.37
CA ARG A 49 -10.46 10.17 9.96
C ARG A 49 -8.96 9.92 10.01
N SER A 50 -8.53 8.67 9.85
CA SER A 50 -7.13 8.29 9.83
C SER A 50 -6.48 8.72 8.51
N GLY A 51 -5.44 9.54 8.59
CA GLY A 51 -4.67 9.97 7.43
C GLY A 51 -3.56 8.97 7.07
N THR A 52 -3.08 9.04 5.82
CA THR A 52 -1.97 8.18 5.34
C THR A 52 -0.70 8.28 6.20
N GLY A 53 -0.47 9.42 6.87
CA GLY A 53 0.65 9.56 7.79
C GLY A 53 0.55 8.70 9.05
N GLU A 54 -0.65 8.45 9.55
CA GLU A 54 -0.87 7.54 10.68
C GLU A 54 -0.60 6.09 10.26
N VAL A 55 -1.13 5.69 9.10
CA VAL A 55 -0.90 4.36 8.51
C VAL A 55 0.60 4.14 8.29
N TYR A 56 1.30 5.12 7.74
CA TYR A 56 2.76 5.04 7.55
C TYR A 56 3.52 4.81 8.86
N ARG A 57 3.26 5.62 9.90
CA ARG A 57 3.96 5.51 11.20
C ARG A 57 3.74 4.16 11.86
N THR A 58 2.54 3.60 11.72
CA THR A 58 2.14 2.38 12.41
C THR A 58 2.47 1.10 11.65
N CYS A 59 2.56 1.13 10.31
CA CYS A 59 2.82 -0.05 9.49
C CYS A 59 4.20 -0.07 8.81
N VAL A 60 4.78 1.09 8.48
CA VAL A 60 5.95 1.17 7.57
C VAL A 60 7.18 1.73 8.26
N GLU A 61 7.03 2.73 9.14
CA GLU A 61 8.16 3.43 9.76
C GLU A 61 9.06 2.50 10.59
N GLY A 62 8.48 1.65 11.43
CA GLY A 62 9.22 0.68 12.25
C GLY A 62 10.06 -0.28 11.40
N PRO A 63 9.45 -1.07 10.49
CA PRO A 63 10.18 -1.97 9.59
C PRO A 63 11.23 -1.26 8.74
N THR A 64 10.96 -0.03 8.29
CA THR A 64 11.94 0.78 7.55
C THR A 64 13.18 1.05 8.40
N ARG A 65 13.00 1.48 9.66
CA ARG A 65 14.13 1.76 10.55
C ARG A 65 14.93 0.50 10.89
N GLU A 66 14.26 -0.64 11.05
CA GLU A 66 14.89 -1.93 11.28
C GLU A 66 15.77 -2.33 10.09
N VAL A 67 15.22 -2.31 8.87
CA VAL A 67 15.99 -2.63 7.66
C VAL A 67 17.17 -1.68 7.45
N LEU A 68 17.02 -0.39 7.79
CA LEU A 68 18.12 0.57 7.68
C LEU A 68 19.24 0.36 8.72
N ARG A 69 18.94 -0.27 9.87
CA ARG A 69 19.92 -0.49 10.95
C ARG A 69 20.57 -1.87 10.88
N GLU A 70 19.77 -2.89 10.62
CA GLU A 70 20.15 -4.30 10.77
C GLU A 70 20.22 -5.03 9.43
N GLY A 71 19.79 -4.37 8.35
CA GLY A 71 19.56 -5.01 7.06
C GLY A 71 18.26 -5.81 7.04
N GLY A 72 18.00 -6.52 5.94
CA GLY A 72 16.80 -7.32 5.76
C GLY A 72 15.87 -6.81 4.67
N ARG A 73 14.63 -7.31 4.67
CA ARG A 73 13.62 -7.02 3.64
C ARG A 73 12.25 -6.94 4.29
N PHE A 74 11.43 -5.99 3.87
CA PHE A 74 10.01 -5.97 4.18
C PHE A 74 9.20 -5.66 2.91
N THR A 75 7.92 -6.01 2.92
CA THR A 75 7.03 -5.82 1.77
C THR A 75 5.69 -5.28 2.25
N VAL A 76 5.16 -4.30 1.52
CA VAL A 76 3.86 -3.67 1.83
C VAL A 76 2.91 -3.97 0.68
N PHE A 77 1.74 -4.52 1.03
CA PHE A 77 0.67 -4.77 0.07
C PHE A 77 -0.49 -3.81 0.32
N ALA A 78 -1.06 -3.27 -0.75
CA ALA A 78 -2.37 -2.61 -0.72
C ALA A 78 -3.39 -3.51 -1.42
N TYR A 79 -4.40 -3.96 -0.67
CA TYR A 79 -5.44 -4.87 -1.17
C TYR A 79 -6.84 -4.27 -0.95
N GLY A 80 -7.79 -4.63 -1.82
CA GLY A 80 -9.17 -4.15 -1.76
C GLY A 80 -9.77 -3.88 -3.14
N GLN A 81 -11.07 -3.59 -3.19
CA GLN A 81 -11.80 -3.32 -4.43
C GLN A 81 -11.36 -2.02 -5.14
N THR A 82 -11.69 -1.87 -6.42
CA THR A 82 -11.48 -0.59 -7.14
C THR A 82 -12.21 0.55 -6.43
N GLY A 83 -11.55 1.69 -6.29
CA GLY A 83 -12.08 2.85 -5.55
C GLY A 83 -11.88 2.82 -4.03
N SER A 84 -11.29 1.76 -3.45
CA SER A 84 -11.05 1.66 -1.99
C SER A 84 -9.86 2.45 -1.45
N GLY A 85 -9.18 3.26 -2.27
CA GLY A 85 -8.04 4.08 -1.82
C GLY A 85 -6.66 3.40 -1.80
N LYS A 86 -6.49 2.24 -2.44
CA LYS A 86 -5.17 1.55 -2.55
C LYS A 86 -4.06 2.45 -3.08
N THR A 87 -4.25 3.03 -4.27
CA THR A 87 -3.26 3.91 -4.92
C THR A 87 -3.02 5.16 -4.09
N TYR A 88 -4.09 5.78 -3.55
CA TYR A 88 -3.99 6.95 -2.68
C TYR A 88 -3.12 6.69 -1.44
N THR A 89 -3.33 5.54 -0.80
CA THR A 89 -2.55 5.14 0.39
C THR A 89 -1.11 4.83 0.03
N MET A 90 -0.86 4.06 -1.04
CA MET A 90 0.49 3.68 -1.46
C MET A 90 1.34 4.90 -1.83
N VAL A 91 0.83 5.81 -2.67
CA VAL A 91 1.54 7.04 -3.08
C VAL A 91 1.84 7.93 -1.86
N GLY A 92 0.89 8.06 -0.93
CA GLY A 92 1.11 8.84 0.28
C GLY A 92 2.09 8.21 1.27
N MET A 93 2.24 6.89 1.28
CA MET A 93 3.26 6.19 2.06
C MET A 93 4.64 6.30 1.40
N GLU A 94 4.70 6.19 0.08
CA GLU A 94 5.93 6.30 -0.71
C GLU A 94 6.63 7.64 -0.47
N ALA A 95 5.90 8.76 -0.57
CA ALA A 95 6.47 10.08 -0.31
C ALA A 95 7.10 10.21 1.09
N ARG A 96 6.52 9.53 2.09
CA ARG A 96 7.04 9.53 3.48
C ARG A 96 8.23 8.59 3.64
N LEU A 97 8.21 7.47 2.92
CA LEU A 97 9.29 6.49 2.89
C LEU A 97 10.56 7.11 2.30
N ILE A 98 10.45 7.81 1.17
CA ILE A 98 11.57 8.51 0.51
C ILE A 98 12.27 9.43 1.52
N THR A 99 11.52 10.30 2.20
CA THR A 99 12.08 11.20 3.21
C THR A 99 12.73 10.44 4.37
N SER A 100 12.12 9.34 4.82
CA SER A 100 12.61 8.56 5.97
C SER A 100 13.90 7.79 5.68
N ILE A 101 14.10 7.32 4.45
CA ILE A 101 15.30 6.56 4.05
C ILE A 101 16.56 7.45 4.06
N PHE A 102 16.43 8.68 3.57
CA PHE A 102 17.56 9.64 3.56
C PHE A 102 17.77 10.31 4.93
N GLY A 103 16.75 10.34 5.80
CA GLY A 103 16.85 10.88 7.16
C GLY A 103 17.28 12.35 7.18
N ASP A 104 18.02 12.75 8.23
CA ASP A 104 18.51 14.13 8.41
C ASP A 104 19.75 14.47 7.54
N GLY A 105 20.06 13.67 6.51
CA GLY A 105 21.18 13.90 5.60
C GLY A 105 22.58 13.61 6.18
N ARG A 106 22.68 13.07 7.40
CA ARG A 106 23.96 12.72 8.03
C ARG A 106 24.57 11.42 7.50
N ASP A 107 23.74 10.53 6.96
CA ASP A 107 24.18 9.27 6.40
C ASP A 107 24.25 9.33 4.88
N ARG A 108 25.45 9.19 4.32
CA ARG A 108 25.66 9.08 2.87
C ARG A 108 25.16 7.72 2.38
N ARG A 109 23.85 7.60 2.15
CA ARG A 109 23.22 6.42 1.56
C ARG A 109 23.06 6.59 0.06
N SER A 110 23.24 5.50 -0.68
CA SER A 110 22.82 5.41 -2.08
C SER A 110 21.66 4.44 -2.16
N VAL A 111 20.52 4.91 -2.66
CA VAL A 111 19.30 4.12 -2.83
C VAL A 111 19.21 3.69 -4.29
N TYR A 112 18.86 2.43 -4.51
CA TYR A 112 18.62 1.87 -5.83
C TYR A 112 17.13 1.53 -5.93
N VAL A 113 16.49 1.97 -7.00
CA VAL A 113 15.05 1.80 -7.21
C VAL A 113 14.77 1.24 -8.61
N SER A 114 13.79 0.36 -8.66
CA SER A 114 13.21 -0.19 -9.89
C SER A 114 11.70 -0.12 -9.76
N PHE A 115 11.00 0.20 -10.85
CA PHE A 115 9.55 0.29 -10.85
C PHE A 115 8.97 -0.40 -12.09
N PHE A 116 8.06 -1.36 -11.87
CA PHE A 116 7.42 -2.13 -12.93
C PHE A 116 5.97 -2.45 -12.55
N GLU A 117 5.17 -2.77 -13.56
CA GLU A 117 3.80 -3.24 -13.38
C GLU A 117 3.64 -4.65 -13.97
N ILE A 118 2.67 -5.39 -13.44
CA ILE A 118 2.21 -6.65 -14.03
C ILE A 118 0.80 -6.41 -14.57
N TYR A 119 0.62 -6.55 -15.87
CA TYR A 119 -0.65 -6.35 -16.56
C TYR A 119 -0.87 -7.44 -17.61
N GLY A 120 -2.04 -8.10 -17.56
CA GLY A 120 -2.38 -9.17 -18.50
C GLY A 120 -1.38 -10.35 -18.50
N GLY A 121 -0.85 -10.71 -17.32
CA GLY A 121 0.14 -11.79 -17.17
C GLY A 121 1.54 -11.45 -17.71
N ARG A 122 1.83 -10.17 -17.97
CA ARG A 122 3.13 -9.69 -18.48
C ARG A 122 3.66 -8.58 -17.59
N ALA A 123 4.98 -8.52 -17.45
CA ALA A 123 5.66 -7.46 -16.71
C ALA A 123 6.13 -6.34 -17.66
N TYR A 124 6.05 -5.09 -17.20
CA TYR A 124 6.45 -3.91 -17.96
C TYR A 124 7.23 -2.94 -17.07
N ASP A 125 8.39 -2.48 -17.57
CA ASP A 125 9.27 -1.55 -16.87
C ASP A 125 8.74 -0.11 -16.94
N LEU A 126 8.32 0.46 -15.82
CA LEU A 126 7.76 1.81 -15.75
C LEU A 126 8.83 2.89 -15.83
N LEU A 127 10.09 2.58 -15.47
CA LEU A 127 11.22 3.50 -15.60
C LEU A 127 11.82 3.49 -17.02
N ASN A 128 11.47 2.49 -17.83
CA ASN A 128 11.98 2.33 -19.20
C ASN A 128 10.85 2.25 -20.23
N ARG A 129 10.06 3.32 -20.33
CA ARG A 129 9.01 3.53 -21.35
C ARG A 129 8.04 2.34 -21.50
N ARG A 130 7.69 1.70 -20.39
CA ARG A 130 6.79 0.54 -20.37
C ARG A 130 7.30 -0.62 -21.22
N SER A 131 8.62 -0.79 -21.31
CA SER A 131 9.23 -1.87 -22.08
C SER A 131 8.90 -3.22 -21.46
N ARG A 132 8.66 -4.23 -22.31
CA ARG A 132 8.25 -5.56 -21.85
C ARG A 132 9.41 -6.28 -21.18
N LEU A 133 9.17 -6.77 -19.97
CA LEU A 133 10.12 -7.55 -19.18
C LEU A 133 9.83 -9.05 -19.29
N LYS A 134 10.88 -9.86 -19.12
CA LYS A 134 10.75 -11.31 -18.91
C LYS A 134 10.88 -11.57 -17.41
N VAL A 135 9.98 -12.37 -16.87
CA VAL A 135 10.09 -12.91 -15.50
C VAL A 135 10.51 -14.36 -15.65
N LEU A 136 11.69 -14.69 -15.14
CA LEU A 136 12.31 -16.00 -15.24
C LEU A 136 12.57 -16.53 -13.84
N GLU A 137 12.67 -17.84 -13.70
CA GLU A 137 13.09 -18.51 -12.47
C GLU A 137 14.40 -19.24 -12.78
N ASP A 138 15.39 -19.10 -11.91
CA ASP A 138 16.66 -19.80 -12.04
C ASP A 138 16.65 -21.18 -11.36
N ALA A 139 17.78 -21.91 -11.43
CA ALA A 139 17.90 -23.24 -10.85
C ALA A 139 17.79 -23.27 -9.32
N SER A 140 17.93 -22.11 -8.65
CA SER A 140 17.76 -21.93 -7.21
C SER A 140 16.33 -21.53 -6.82
N GLN A 141 15.38 -21.51 -7.77
CA GLN A 141 14.01 -21.04 -7.57
C GLN A 141 13.92 -19.54 -7.24
N GLU A 142 14.95 -18.75 -7.58
CA GLU A 142 14.90 -17.30 -7.44
C GLU A 142 14.31 -16.67 -8.70
N VAL A 143 13.36 -15.75 -8.48
CA VAL A 143 12.74 -14.99 -9.57
C VAL A 143 13.69 -13.89 -10.02
N GLN A 144 14.08 -13.94 -11.29
CA GLN A 144 14.92 -12.96 -11.95
C GLN A 144 14.10 -12.17 -12.97
N ILE A 145 14.31 -10.85 -13.02
CA ILE A 145 13.70 -9.96 -14.02
C ILE A 145 14.81 -9.30 -14.84
N PRO A 146 15.37 -9.98 -15.85
CA PRO A 146 16.46 -9.44 -16.63
C PRO A 146 16.07 -8.13 -17.32
N LYS A 147 17.01 -7.18 -17.36
CA LYS A 147 16.86 -5.86 -17.99
C LYS A 147 15.87 -4.91 -17.30
N LEU A 148 15.38 -5.24 -16.11
CA LEU A 148 14.68 -4.27 -15.27
C LEU A 148 15.63 -3.12 -14.95
N LEU A 149 15.23 -1.90 -15.32
CA LEU A 149 16.04 -0.71 -15.11
C LEU A 149 16.10 -0.39 -13.61
N VAL A 150 17.32 -0.26 -13.11
CA VAL A 150 17.61 0.18 -11.75
C VAL A 150 18.23 1.57 -11.81
N ARG A 151 17.60 2.56 -11.17
CA ARG A 151 18.13 3.92 -11.05
C ARG A 151 18.68 4.15 -9.65
N ARG A 152 19.80 4.86 -9.57
CA ARG A 152 20.43 5.28 -8.30
C ARG A 152 19.98 6.69 -7.94
N ALA A 153 19.68 6.90 -6.66
CA ALA A 153 19.43 8.20 -6.06
C ALA A 153 20.26 8.37 -4.78
N THR A 154 20.72 9.60 -4.54
CA THR A 154 21.50 10.00 -3.36
C THR A 154 20.82 11.09 -2.55
N THR A 155 19.75 11.69 -3.09
CA THR A 155 18.93 12.70 -2.42
C THR A 155 17.45 12.36 -2.50
N VAL A 156 16.67 13.00 -1.62
CA VAL A 156 15.19 12.94 -1.61
C VAL A 156 14.62 13.40 -2.96
N ASP A 157 15.16 14.50 -3.50
CA ASP A 157 14.69 15.07 -4.77
C ASP A 157 15.00 14.16 -5.97
N GLU A 158 16.19 13.56 -5.99
CA GLU A 158 16.55 12.58 -7.03
C GLU A 158 15.60 11.38 -6.99
N LEU A 159 15.35 10.80 -5.80
CA LEU A 159 14.47 9.64 -5.67
C LEU A 159 13.01 9.99 -6.02
N SER A 160 12.52 11.14 -5.54
CA SER A 160 11.18 11.64 -5.88
C SER A 160 11.02 11.95 -7.37
N SER A 161 12.09 12.27 -8.10
CA SER A 161 12.04 12.51 -9.54
C SER A 161 12.07 11.24 -10.40
N ILE A 162 12.44 10.10 -9.79
CA ILE A 162 12.49 8.80 -10.48
C ILE A 162 11.11 8.16 -10.52
N LEU A 163 10.34 8.30 -9.43
CA LEU A 163 9.05 7.67 -9.20
C LEU A 163 7.90 8.58 -9.64
#